data_AF-A0A1V5JQV4-F1
#
_entry.id   AF-A0A1V5JQV4-F1
#
_cell.length_a   1.000
_cell.length_b   1.000
_cell.length_c   1.000
_cell.angle_alpha   90.00
_cell.angle_beta   90.00
_cell.angle_gamma   90.00
#
_symmetry.space_group_name_H-M   'P 1'
#
loop_
_entity.id
_entity.type
_entity.pdbx_description
1 polymer ?
#
loop_
_entity_poly.entity_id
_entity_poly.type
_entity_poly.pdbx_seq_one_letter_code
_entity_poly.pdbx_strand_id
1 'polypeptide(L)'
;MGSDNPKIQNLRLVETWLKICRAQIDALSEGQFDKLEQLIAAGDELMLRLEQSHYHPEPQALGMLQEIETLQSRLIEELNHGTQLVGEQLASLRRNLNALGGYRQPTAKPNLLNRRT
;
A
#
# COMPACT_ATOMS: atom_id res chain seq x y z
N MET A 1 -29.07 19.18 -25.31
CA MET A 1 -28.47 18.05 -26.03
C MET A 1 -26.98 18.34 -26.18
N GLY A 2 -26.09 17.78 -25.33
CA GLY A 2 -24.65 18.06 -25.46
C GLY A 2 -23.78 17.71 -24.25
N SER A 3 -24.06 16.64 -23.52
CA SER A 3 -23.36 16.32 -22.26
C SER A 3 -22.51 15.04 -22.26
N ASP A 4 -22.45 14.29 -23.35
CA ASP A 4 -21.73 13.00 -23.40
C ASP A 4 -20.63 13.01 -24.45
N ASN A 5 -19.56 13.76 -24.19
CA ASN A 5 -18.31 13.50 -24.91
C ASN A 5 -17.51 12.45 -24.11
N PRO A 6 -17.43 11.20 -24.58
CA PRO A 6 -16.75 10.11 -23.85
C PRO A 6 -15.29 10.44 -23.55
N LYS A 7 -14.65 11.29 -24.37
CA LYS A 7 -13.28 11.77 -24.13
C LYS A 7 -13.15 12.61 -22.86
N ILE A 8 -14.09 13.54 -22.65
CA ILE A 8 -14.10 14.41 -21.47
C ILE A 8 -14.42 13.59 -20.21
N GLN A 9 -15.30 12.59 -20.33
CA GLN A 9 -15.63 11.70 -19.22
C GLN A 9 -14.41 10.85 -18.83
N ASN A 10 -13.73 10.25 -19.80
CA ASN A 10 -12.55 9.41 -19.54
C ASN A 10 -11.38 10.21 -18.96
N LEU A 11 -11.13 11.44 -19.44
CA LEU A 11 -10.11 12.31 -18.85
C LEU A 11 -10.41 12.61 -17.37
N ARG A 12 -11.67 12.90 -17.03
CA ARG A 12 -12.10 13.10 -15.64
C ARG A 12 -11.94 11.84 -14.78
N LEU A 13 -12.15 10.65 -15.35
CA LEU A 13 -11.90 9.38 -14.65
C LEU A 13 -10.41 9.22 -14.33
N VAL A 14 -9.50 9.54 -15.27
CA VAL A 14 -8.05 9.51 -15.04
C VAL A 14 -7.63 10.56 -14.00
N GLU A 15 -8.18 11.78 -14.06
CA GLU A 15 -7.94 12.80 -13.03
C GLU A 15 -8.40 12.35 -11.63
N THR A 16 -9.54 11.66 -11.57
CA THR A 16 -10.06 11.12 -10.32
C THR A 16 -9.19 9.98 -9.80
N TRP A 17 -8.72 9.11 -10.69
CA TRP A 17 -7.79 8.04 -10.34
C TRP A 17 -6.47 8.59 -9.79
N LEU A 18 -5.91 9.62 -10.41
CA LEU A 18 -4.71 10.30 -9.90
C LEU A 18 -4.92 10.86 -8.49
N LYS A 19 -6.07 11.49 -8.23
CA LYS A 19 -6.42 11.98 -6.87
C LYS A 19 -6.51 10.85 -5.86
N ILE A 20 -7.08 9.71 -6.23
CA ILE A 20 -7.15 8.53 -5.38
C ILE A 20 -5.74 8.02 -5.07
N CYS A 21 -4.86 7.89 -6.06
CA CYS A 21 -3.49 7.44 -5.85
C CYS A 21 -2.70 8.36 -4.90
N ARG A 22 -2.86 9.68 -5.02
CA ARG A 22 -2.27 10.63 -4.07
C ARG A 22 -2.84 10.43 -2.66
N ALA A 23 -4.16 10.30 -2.54
CA ALA A 23 -4.82 10.07 -1.26
C ALA A 23 -4.44 8.72 -0.61
N GLN A 24 -4.12 7.68 -1.41
CA GLN A 24 -3.63 6.40 -0.91
C GLN A 24 -2.26 6.56 -0.23
N ILE A 25 -1.34 7.30 -0.85
CA ILE A 25 -0.03 7.60 -0.26
C ILE A 25 -0.18 8.39 1.04
N ASP A 26 -1.04 9.42 1.04
CA ASP A 26 -1.30 10.22 2.24
C ASP A 26 -1.88 9.34 3.37
N ALA A 27 -2.91 8.53 3.07
CA ALA A 27 -3.52 7.63 4.04
C ALA A 27 -2.54 6.59 4.59
N LEU A 28 -1.63 6.06 3.76
CA LEU A 28 -0.57 5.16 4.21
C LEU A 28 0.39 5.87 5.17
N SER A 29 0.82 7.09 4.83
CA SER A 29 1.75 7.87 5.66
C SER A 29 1.15 8.28 7.02
N GLU A 30 -0.16 8.49 7.06
CA GLU A 30 -0.92 8.82 8.27
C GLU A 30 -1.34 7.57 9.07
N GLY A 31 -1.06 6.37 8.58
CA GLY A 31 -1.47 5.10 9.21
C GLY A 31 -2.99 4.87 9.19
N GLN A 32 -3.72 5.51 8.28
CA GLN A 32 -5.17 5.38 8.12
C GLN A 32 -5.52 4.16 7.25
N PHE A 33 -5.24 2.95 7.75
CA PHE A 33 -5.37 1.71 6.98
C PHE A 33 -6.80 1.42 6.50
N ASP A 34 -7.83 1.70 7.32
CA ASP A 34 -9.24 1.53 6.92
C ASP A 34 -9.60 2.41 5.72
N LYS A 35 -9.08 3.65 5.71
CA LYS A 35 -9.28 4.59 4.61
C LYS A 35 -8.47 4.17 3.38
N LEU A 36 -7.25 3.67 3.58
CA LEU A 36 -6.42 3.14 2.51
C LEU A 36 -7.13 1.99 1.78
N GLU A 37 -7.74 1.05 2.52
CA GLU A 37 -8.51 -0.06 1.95
C GLU A 37 -9.70 0.45 1.10
N GLN A 38 -10.44 1.42 1.60
CA GLN A 38 -11.54 2.06 0.85
C GLN A 38 -11.05 2.74 -0.43
N LEU A 39 -9.90 3.43 -0.37
CA LEU A 39 -9.31 4.11 -1.51
C LEU A 39 -8.75 3.12 -2.55
N ILE A 40 -8.23 1.97 -2.14
CA ILE A 40 -7.81 0.89 -3.05
C ILE A 40 -9.03 0.36 -3.80
N ALA A 41 -10.10 -0.01 -3.08
CA ALA A 41 -11.33 -0.49 -3.71
C ALA A 41 -11.94 0.52 -4.70
N ALA A 42 -11.94 1.80 -4.34
CA ALA A 42 -12.40 2.87 -5.24
C ALA A 42 -11.52 3.04 -6.49
N GLY A 43 -10.21 2.84 -6.34
CA GLY A 43 -9.26 2.84 -7.46
C GLY A 43 -9.49 1.68 -8.42
N ASP A 44 -9.71 0.47 -7.88
CA ASP A 44 -9.98 -0.74 -8.68
C ASP A 44 -11.28 -0.62 -9.48
N GLU A 45 -12.35 -0.08 -8.85
CA GLU A 45 -13.61 0.18 -9.55
C GLU A 45 -13.43 1.19 -10.69
N LEU A 46 -12.62 2.23 -10.49
CA LEU A 46 -12.31 3.22 -11.50
C LEU A 46 -11.50 2.62 -12.67
N MET A 47 -10.52 1.79 -12.36
CA MET A 47 -9.74 1.07 -13.36
C MET A 47 -10.63 0.16 -14.21
N LEU A 48 -11.51 -0.62 -13.60
CA LEU A 48 -12.47 -1.48 -14.30
C LEU A 48 -13.38 -0.68 -15.24
N ARG A 49 -13.88 0.49 -14.80
CA ARG A 49 -14.69 1.38 -15.64
C ARG A 49 -13.90 1.93 -16.83
N LEU A 50 -12.63 2.29 -16.62
CA LEU A 50 -11.75 2.75 -17.70
C LEU A 50 -11.49 1.64 -18.73
N GLU A 51 -11.24 0.41 -18.27
CA GLU A 51 -11.07 -0.76 -19.15
C GLU A 51 -12.33 -1.06 -19.97
N GLN A 52 -13.51 -1.04 -19.33
CA GLN A 52 -14.79 -1.25 -20.00
C GLN A 52 -15.12 -0.18 -21.04
N SER A 53 -14.59 1.04 -20.87
CA SER A 53 -14.77 2.14 -21.82
C SER A 53 -13.87 2.04 -23.07
N HIS A 54 -13.03 0.99 -23.17
CA HIS A 54 -11.99 0.85 -24.21
C HIS A 54 -11.14 2.11 -24.35
N TYR A 55 -10.80 2.72 -23.20
CA TYR A 55 -10.13 3.99 -23.15
C TYR A 55 -8.83 3.99 -23.95
N HIS A 56 -8.72 4.92 -24.90
CA HIS A 56 -7.46 5.19 -25.58
C HIS A 56 -6.81 6.42 -24.92
N PRO A 57 -5.60 6.27 -24.36
CA PRO A 57 -4.95 7.35 -23.64
C PRO A 57 -4.68 8.53 -24.57
N GLU A 58 -5.23 9.68 -24.20
CA GLU A 58 -4.96 10.93 -24.90
C GLU A 58 -3.61 11.50 -24.46
N PRO A 59 -2.90 12.26 -25.32
CA PRO A 59 -1.59 12.83 -24.96
C PRO A 59 -1.59 13.62 -23.65
N GLN A 60 -2.73 14.24 -23.31
CA GLN A 60 -2.93 15.00 -22.08
C GLN A 60 -3.04 14.11 -20.83
N ALA A 61 -3.55 12.88 -20.98
CA ALA A 61 -3.69 11.92 -19.91
C ALA A 61 -2.42 11.07 -19.70
N LEU A 62 -1.54 10.97 -20.69
CA LEU A 62 -0.30 10.19 -20.58
C LEU A 62 0.56 10.62 -19.39
N GLY A 63 0.70 11.92 -19.15
CA GLY A 63 1.45 12.43 -17.99
C GLY A 63 0.81 12.03 -16.66
N MET A 64 -0.53 12.04 -16.59
CA MET A 64 -1.26 11.60 -15.39
C MET A 64 -1.12 10.10 -15.17
N LEU A 65 -1.16 9.30 -16.24
CA LEU A 65 -1.00 7.83 -16.16
C LEU A 65 0.42 7.44 -15.71
N GLN A 66 1.45 8.14 -16.19
CA GLN A 66 2.82 7.95 -15.71
C GLN A 66 2.97 8.32 -14.23
N GLU A 67 2.30 9.39 -13.80
CA GLU A 67 2.29 9.77 -12.39
C GLU A 67 1.56 8.73 -11.53
N ILE A 68 0.42 8.21 -12.00
CA ILE A 68 -0.32 7.12 -11.36
C ILE A 68 0.58 5.88 -11.20
N GLU A 69 1.26 5.45 -12.27
CA GLU A 69 2.18 4.31 -12.24
C GLU A 69 3.29 4.51 -11.19
N THR A 70 3.88 5.71 -11.15
CA THR A 70 4.92 6.06 -10.18
C THR A 70 4.39 6.01 -8.74
N LEU A 71 3.19 6.57 -8.50
CA LEU A 71 2.56 6.58 -7.18
C LEU A 71 2.19 5.17 -6.72
N GLN A 72 1.64 4.33 -7.61
CA GLN A 72 1.29 2.95 -7.29
C GLN A 72 2.54 2.10 -7.00
N SER A 73 3.61 2.28 -7.78
CA SER A 73 4.88 1.59 -7.53
C SER A 73 5.42 1.94 -6.14
N ARG A 74 5.42 3.23 -5.80
CA ARG A 74 5.82 3.70 -4.47
C ARG A 74 4.93 3.14 -3.36
N LEU A 75 3.61 3.10 -3.56
CA LEU A 75 2.68 2.54 -2.59
C LEU A 75 2.99 1.07 -2.28
N ILE A 76 3.28 0.28 -3.33
CA ILE A 76 3.66 -1.13 -3.20
C ILE A 76 4.99 -1.28 -2.44
N GLU A 77 5.99 -0.46 -2.74
CA GLU A 77 7.28 -0.47 -2.04
C GLU A 77 7.12 -0.20 -0.53
N GLU A 78 6.34 0.82 -0.17
CA GLU A 78 6.08 1.17 1.23
C GLU A 78 5.30 0.07 1.97
N LEU A 79 4.29 -0.53 1.33
CA LEU A 79 3.55 -1.66 1.91
C LEU A 79 4.44 -2.90 2.10
N ASN A 80 5.32 -3.19 1.16
CA ASN A 80 6.29 -4.28 1.27
C ASN A 80 7.27 -4.02 2.42
N HIS A 81 7.77 -2.79 2.54
CA HIS A 81 8.64 -2.38 3.63
C HIS A 81 7.94 -2.54 5.00
N GLY A 82 6.70 -2.06 5.11
CA GLY A 82 5.89 -2.23 6.32
C GLY A 82 5.67 -3.69 6.69
N THR A 83 5.39 -4.54 5.71
CA THR A 83 5.22 -6.00 5.90
C THR A 83 6.50 -6.65 6.42
N GLN A 84 7.66 -6.27 5.87
CA GLN A 84 8.95 -6.76 6.33
C GLN A 84 9.22 -6.35 7.79
N LEU A 85 8.99 -5.09 8.14
CA LEU A 85 9.19 -4.60 9.51
C LEU A 85 8.30 -5.33 10.53
N VAL A 86 7.02 -5.54 10.20
CA VAL A 86 6.11 -6.32 11.05
C VAL A 86 6.60 -7.76 11.20
N GLY A 87 7.09 -8.38 10.13
CA GLY A 87 7.68 -9.71 10.16
C GLY A 87 8.90 -9.81 11.08
N GLU A 88 9.80 -8.82 11.02
CA GLU A 88 10.98 -8.75 11.89
C GLU A 88 10.60 -8.55 13.36
N GLN A 89 9.62 -7.70 13.64
CA GLN A 89 9.09 -7.49 14.99
C GLN A 89 8.44 -8.76 15.53
N LEU A 90 7.65 -9.48 14.72
CA LEU A 90 7.03 -10.74 15.11
C LEU A 90 8.09 -11.82 15.42
N ALA A 91 9.13 -11.92 14.60
CA ALA A 91 10.26 -12.82 14.85
C ALA A 91 10.99 -12.47 16.15
N SER A 92 11.15 -11.16 16.43
CA SER A 92 11.69 -10.68 17.70
C SER A 92 10.83 -11.08 18.90
N LEU A 93 9.51 -10.87 18.81
CA LEU A 93 8.55 -11.27 19.85
C LEU A 93 8.57 -12.78 20.08
N ARG A 94 8.64 -13.60 19.03
CA ARG A 94 8.76 -15.06 19.15
C ARG A 94 10.05 -15.47 19.86
N ARG A 95 11.18 -14.83 19.56
CA ARG A 95 12.45 -15.06 20.30
C ARG A 95 12.32 -14.68 21.77
N ASN A 96 11.68 -13.56 22.07
CA ASN A 96 11.45 -13.12 23.44
C ASN A 96 10.55 -14.10 24.20
N LEU A 97 9.45 -14.56 23.59
CA LEU A 97 8.58 -15.58 24.18
C LEU A 97 9.32 -16.89 24.46
N ASN A 98 10.17 -17.35 23.53
CA ASN A 98 10.98 -18.54 23.73
C ASN A 98 12.00 -18.36 24.87
N ALA A 99 12.65 -17.19 24.93
CA ALA A 99 13.56 -16.86 26.03
C ALA A 99 12.81 -16.87 27.38
N LEU A 100 11.64 -16.23 27.44
CA LEU A 100 10.75 -16.21 28.61
C LEU A 100 10.24 -17.60 29.02
N GLY A 101 9.94 -18.47 28.05
CA GLY A 101 9.59 -19.87 28.28
C GLY A 101 10.73 -20.66 28.93
N GLY A 102 11.98 -20.33 28.61
CA GLY A 102 13.17 -20.88 29.28
C GLY A 102 13.24 -20.54 30.78
N TYR A 103 12.76 -19.36 31.18
CA TYR A 103 12.73 -18.95 32.60
C TYR A 103 11.62 -19.60 33.43
N ARG A 104 10.68 -20.34 32.80
CA ARG A 104 9.68 -21.13 33.54
C ARG A 104 10.23 -22.45 34.08
N GLN A 105 11.47 -22.82 33.73
CA GLN A 105 12.16 -23.95 34.36
C GLN A 105 13.02 -23.45 35.54
N PRO A 106 12.85 -23.99 36.77
CA PRO A 106 13.53 -23.50 37.98
C PRO A 106 15.07 -23.55 37.95
N THR A 107 15.66 -24.26 36.98
CA THR A 107 17.10 -24.53 36.87
C THR A 107 17.77 -23.86 35.67
N ALA A 108 17.03 -23.12 34.84
CA ALA A 108 17.58 -22.53 33.62
C ALA A 108 18.34 -21.22 33.93
N LYS A 109 19.68 -21.26 33.81
CA LYS A 109 20.49 -20.03 33.85
C LYS A 109 20.18 -19.16 32.63
N PRO A 110 20.10 -17.82 32.78
CA PRO A 110 19.92 -16.90 31.67
C PRO A 110 21.06 -17.07 30.66
N ASN A 111 20.75 -17.47 29.43
CA ASN A 111 21.72 -17.55 28.34
C ASN A 111 21.97 -16.16 27.73
N LEU A 112 22.06 -15.12 28.57
CA LEU A 112 22.31 -13.73 28.19
C LEU A 112 23.79 -13.46 27.87
N LEU A 113 24.67 -14.43 28.11
CA LEU A 113 26.13 -14.26 28.00
C LEU A 113 26.77 -14.89 26.75
N ASN A 114 26.02 -15.58 25.88
CA ASN A 114 26.56 -16.11 24.61
C ASN A 114 26.55 -15.09 23.45
N ARG A 115 26.51 -13.79 23.76
CA ARG A 115 26.87 -12.71 22.82
C ARG A 115 28.16 -12.03 23.28
N ARG A 116 29.28 -12.76 23.26
CA ARG A 116 30.61 -12.17 23.12
C ARG A 116 31.45 -13.05 22.20
N THR A 117 32.18 -12.35 21.33
CA THR A 117 33.03 -12.77 20.20
C THR A 117 32.30 -13.25 18.95
#